data_AF-A0A6A5AT86-F1
#
_entry.id   AF-A0A6A5AT86-F1
#
_cell.length_a   1.000
_cell.length_b   1.000
_cell.length_c   1.000
_cell.angle_alpha   90.00
_cell.angle_beta   90.00
_cell.angle_gamma   90.00
#
_symmetry.space_group_name_H-M   'P 1'
#
loop_
_entity.id
_entity.type
_entity.pdbx_description
1 polymer ?
#
loop_
_entity_poly.entity_id
_entity_poly.type
_entity_poly.pdbx_seq_one_letter_code
_entity_poly.pdbx_strand_id
1 'polypeptide(L)'
;MVATYHLQDVLVVETLTESEYSNSIPGQYLDIVLARRTKAYFQASRELDQFLAMEHARLHQGVTAAAGMGSLYENLLEQIQGEADRRQCRDWLQARVTVRKAYVSHLRRCRHATWAREHATSCPNRFKGSLLKKHVELACIPLNLHLQTMHVAPQPSNLPPSNLYPHRISQLHDVCLYDTTTVGAFAAHVYEFKQGGVFSLRQEASKCSISGGSQSSSLFPTTWQYLSQVERRRCDLEWTVHTRLDVCVPQALAALATALTATLRRLVHQPLQFERLIQLGFVFHVESLLSTYGAELGMLEDMMEAMQTVGTFRILLVPHADNASDTQGQVVESVDLYTNVDDAVAGHRRHDHAKSDDT
;
A
#
# COMPACT_ATOMS: atom_id res chain seq x y z
N MET A 1 12.92 23.12 -7.22
CA MET A 1 12.76 24.54 -7.64
C MET A 1 13.00 25.42 -6.42
N VAL A 2 13.65 26.56 -6.57
CA VAL A 2 13.84 27.55 -5.49
C VAL A 2 13.33 28.91 -5.99
N ALA A 3 12.54 29.59 -5.17
CA ALA A 3 12.03 30.92 -5.45
C ALA A 3 12.20 31.82 -4.22
N THR A 4 12.44 33.11 -4.45
CA THR A 4 12.68 34.09 -3.39
C THR A 4 11.68 35.23 -3.54
N TYR A 5 11.01 35.57 -2.45
CA TYR A 5 10.01 36.63 -2.37
C TYR A 5 10.39 37.63 -1.29
N HIS A 6 10.28 38.91 -1.61
CA HIS A 6 10.46 40.01 -0.66
C HIS A 6 9.09 40.62 -0.37
N LEU A 7 8.61 40.47 0.86
CA LEU A 7 7.29 40.92 1.32
C LEU A 7 7.49 41.94 2.45
N GLN A 8 7.52 43.23 2.11
CA GLN A 8 7.72 44.32 3.06
C GLN A 8 9.01 44.13 3.90
N ASP A 9 8.88 43.74 5.16
CA ASP A 9 9.97 43.52 6.12
C ASP A 9 10.33 42.03 6.27
N VAL A 10 9.84 41.17 5.38
CA VAL A 10 9.98 39.71 5.45
C VAL A 10 10.56 39.16 4.16
N LEU A 11 11.57 38.32 4.28
CA LEU A 11 12.13 37.50 3.23
C LEU A 11 11.51 36.09 3.29
N VAL A 12 10.99 35.62 2.17
CA VAL A 12 10.50 34.24 2.03
C VAL A 12 11.31 33.52 0.96
N VAL A 13 11.94 32.40 1.31
CA VAL A 13 12.55 31.49 0.34
C VAL A 13 11.80 30.18 0.32
N GLU A 14 11.18 29.93 -0.83
CA GLU A 14 10.42 28.75 -1.13
C GLU A 14 11.31 27.73 -1.83
N THR A 15 11.24 26.49 -1.39
CA THR A 15 11.87 25.35 -2.03
C THR A 15 10.83 24.26 -2.26
N LEU A 16 10.67 23.86 -3.52
CA LEU A 16 9.83 22.72 -3.91
C LEU A 16 10.73 21.57 -4.33
N THR A 17 10.61 20.44 -3.62
CA THR A 17 11.42 19.24 -3.83
C THR A 17 10.55 18.01 -3.98
N GLU A 18 11.01 17.07 -4.79
CA GLU A 18 10.41 15.73 -4.89
C GLU A 18 10.76 14.94 -3.62
N SER A 19 9.80 14.17 -3.11
CA SER A 19 10.08 13.35 -1.92
C SER A 19 11.08 12.25 -2.20
N GLU A 20 12.04 12.11 -1.29
CA GLU A 20 13.04 11.04 -1.27
C GLU A 20 12.41 9.66 -1.00
N TYR A 21 11.19 9.64 -0.45
CA TYR A 21 10.48 8.42 -0.07
C TYR A 21 9.59 7.86 -1.18
N SER A 22 9.59 8.50 -2.36
CA SER A 22 8.68 8.17 -3.45
C SER A 22 8.90 6.76 -4.02
N ASN A 23 10.14 6.24 -4.02
CA ASN A 23 10.41 4.86 -4.44
C ASN A 23 10.78 3.95 -3.27
N SER A 24 11.56 4.45 -2.31
CA SER A 24 12.07 3.63 -1.20
C SER A 24 10.94 3.02 -0.38
N ILE A 25 9.99 3.82 0.11
CA ILE A 25 8.87 3.32 0.93
C ILE A 25 7.97 2.34 0.16
N PRO A 26 7.49 2.64 -1.07
CA PRO A 26 6.75 1.66 -1.86
C PRO A 26 7.55 0.39 -2.14
N GLY A 27 8.85 0.51 -2.43
CA GLY A 27 9.73 -0.64 -2.65
C GLY A 27 9.83 -1.55 -1.41
N GLN A 28 9.97 -0.96 -0.22
CA GLN A 28 10.03 -1.70 1.03
C GLN A 28 8.70 -2.39 1.36
N TYR A 29 7.57 -1.69 1.15
CA TYR A 29 6.24 -2.26 1.34
C TYR A 29 5.94 -3.40 0.36
N LEU A 30 6.39 -3.26 -0.90
CA LEU A 30 6.26 -4.29 -1.92
C LEU A 30 6.96 -5.59 -1.54
N ASP A 31 8.10 -5.54 -0.83
CA ASP A 31 8.77 -6.75 -0.33
C ASP A 31 7.82 -7.55 0.59
N ILE A 32 7.12 -6.86 1.50
CA ILE A 32 6.18 -7.44 2.46
C ILE A 32 4.95 -8.03 1.74
N VAL A 33 4.35 -7.23 0.84
CA VAL A 33 3.18 -7.67 0.08
C VAL A 33 3.53 -8.85 -0.84
N LEU A 34 4.71 -8.84 -1.45
CA LEU A 34 5.15 -9.93 -2.32
C LEU A 34 5.21 -11.26 -1.56
N ALA A 35 5.72 -11.27 -0.33
CA ALA A 35 5.71 -12.45 0.54
C ALA A 35 4.28 -12.92 0.83
N ARG A 36 3.41 -12.02 1.28
CA ARG A 36 2.00 -12.32 1.62
C ARG A 36 1.21 -12.85 0.42
N ARG A 37 1.34 -12.23 -0.76
CA ARG A 37 0.64 -12.65 -1.99
C ARG A 37 1.22 -13.94 -2.58
N THR A 38 2.51 -14.22 -2.36
CA THR A 38 3.11 -15.51 -2.70
C THR A 38 2.53 -16.64 -1.83
N LYS A 39 2.38 -16.44 -0.51
CA LYS A 39 1.67 -17.38 0.39
C LYS A 39 0.25 -17.63 -0.11
N ALA A 40 -0.51 -16.57 -0.43
CA ALA A 40 -1.87 -16.69 -0.96
C ALA A 40 -1.96 -17.45 -2.30
N TYR A 41 -0.97 -17.29 -3.18
CA TYR A 41 -0.87 -18.05 -4.43
C TYR A 41 -0.63 -19.55 -4.16
N PHE A 42 0.32 -19.90 -3.29
CA PHE A 42 0.58 -21.29 -2.95
C PHE A 42 -0.61 -21.95 -2.25
N GLN A 43 -1.28 -21.21 -1.37
CA GLN A 43 -2.52 -21.67 -0.76
C GLN A 43 -3.59 -21.98 -1.82
N ALA A 44 -3.84 -21.07 -2.75
CA ALA A 44 -4.80 -21.32 -3.84
C ALA A 44 -4.41 -22.52 -4.71
N SER A 45 -3.11 -22.72 -4.95
CA SER A 45 -2.61 -23.85 -5.75
C SER A 45 -2.85 -25.17 -5.02
N ARG A 46 -2.53 -25.23 -3.73
CA ARG A 46 -2.79 -26.41 -2.88
C ARG A 46 -4.28 -26.75 -2.83
N GLU A 47 -5.14 -25.75 -2.76
CA GLU A 47 -6.60 -25.92 -2.71
C GLU A 47 -7.16 -26.48 -4.03
N LEU A 48 -6.62 -26.04 -5.17
CA LEU A 48 -6.93 -26.64 -6.48
C LEU A 48 -6.45 -28.09 -6.56
N ASP A 49 -5.22 -28.38 -6.15
CA ASP A 49 -4.66 -29.74 -6.19
C ASP A 49 -5.47 -30.71 -5.32
N GLN A 50 -5.88 -30.27 -4.13
CA GLN A 50 -6.78 -31.02 -3.25
C GLN A 50 -8.12 -31.31 -3.92
N PHE A 51 -8.72 -30.31 -4.57
CA PHE A 51 -9.98 -30.47 -5.29
C PHE A 51 -9.85 -31.49 -6.45
N LEU A 52 -8.79 -31.39 -7.24
CA LEU A 52 -8.53 -32.30 -8.36
C LEU A 52 -8.29 -33.75 -7.89
N ALA A 53 -7.56 -33.92 -6.79
CA ALA A 53 -7.34 -35.24 -6.18
C ALA A 53 -8.64 -35.88 -5.68
N MET A 54 -9.52 -35.09 -5.04
CA MET A 54 -10.85 -35.56 -4.61
C MET A 54 -11.72 -35.96 -5.81
N GLU A 55 -11.76 -35.16 -6.87
CA GLU A 55 -12.51 -35.48 -8.09
C GLU A 55 -12.00 -36.76 -8.75
N HIS A 56 -10.68 -36.96 -8.79
CA HIS A 56 -10.08 -38.20 -9.30
C HIS A 56 -10.48 -39.41 -8.45
N ALA A 57 -10.40 -39.32 -7.11
CA ALA A 57 -10.81 -40.38 -6.21
C ALA A 57 -12.31 -40.73 -6.34
N ARG A 58 -13.17 -39.74 -6.54
CA ARG A 58 -14.62 -39.92 -6.77
C ARG A 58 -14.88 -40.69 -8.06
N LEU A 59 -14.18 -40.37 -9.15
CA LEU A 59 -14.33 -41.09 -10.41
C LEU A 59 -13.96 -42.57 -10.26
N HIS A 60 -12.89 -42.88 -9.52
CA HIS A 60 -12.50 -44.26 -9.22
C HIS A 60 -13.54 -45.00 -8.37
N GLN A 61 -14.18 -44.35 -7.40
CA GLN A 61 -15.26 -44.95 -6.60
C GLN A 61 -16.57 -45.10 -7.39
N GLY A 62 -16.94 -44.14 -8.23
CA GLY A 62 -18.16 -44.18 -9.04
C GLY A 62 -18.18 -45.31 -10.07
N VAL A 63 -17.03 -45.68 -10.63
CA VAL A 63 -16.88 -46.84 -11.53
C VAL A 63 -17.21 -48.16 -10.82
N THR A 64 -16.96 -48.25 -9.51
CA THR A 64 -17.30 -49.46 -8.72
C THR A 64 -18.76 -49.53 -8.27
N ALA A 65 -19.45 -48.38 -8.15
CA ALA A 65 -20.84 -48.29 -7.66
C ALA A 65 -21.91 -48.37 -8.78
N ALA A 66 -21.53 -48.13 -10.04
CA ALA A 66 -22.44 -48.16 -11.20
C ALA A 66 -23.02 -49.57 -11.54
N ALA A 67 -22.72 -50.60 -10.76
CA ALA A 67 -23.30 -51.94 -10.89
C ALA A 67 -24.69 -52.09 -10.25
N GLY A 68 -25.20 -51.08 -9.53
CA GLY A 68 -26.52 -51.09 -8.89
C GLY A 68 -27.52 -50.12 -9.52
N MET A 69 -28.36 -50.61 -10.42
CA MET A 69 -29.42 -49.85 -11.10
C MET A 69 -30.60 -49.53 -10.16
N GLY A 70 -30.85 -48.27 -9.82
CA GLY A 70 -32.07 -47.87 -9.11
C GLY A 70 -32.23 -46.36 -8.95
N SER A 71 -33.25 -45.80 -9.60
CA SER A 71 -33.60 -44.36 -9.72
C SER A 71 -32.71 -43.57 -10.69
N LEU A 72 -33.14 -43.43 -11.94
CA LEU A 72 -32.34 -42.86 -13.03
C LEU A 72 -32.70 -41.42 -13.41
N TYR A 73 -33.87 -40.88 -13.05
CA TYR A 73 -34.31 -39.55 -13.51
C TYR A 73 -34.25 -38.47 -12.42
N GLU A 74 -34.63 -38.78 -11.18
CA GLU A 74 -34.51 -37.87 -10.04
C GLU A 74 -33.02 -37.69 -9.65
N ASN A 75 -32.25 -38.79 -9.68
CA ASN A 75 -30.79 -38.76 -9.56
C ASN A 75 -30.11 -38.07 -10.76
N LEU A 76 -30.69 -38.05 -11.97
CA LEU A 76 -30.05 -37.43 -13.13
C LEU A 76 -29.95 -35.92 -12.97
N LEU A 77 -31.02 -35.27 -12.52
CA LEU A 77 -31.06 -33.82 -12.37
C LEU A 77 -30.14 -33.36 -11.24
N GLU A 78 -30.13 -34.05 -10.09
CA GLU A 78 -29.19 -33.80 -9.00
C GLU A 78 -27.73 -34.10 -9.41
N GLN A 79 -27.51 -35.14 -10.21
CA GLN A 79 -26.19 -35.48 -10.74
C GLN A 79 -25.71 -34.45 -11.76
N ILE A 80 -26.57 -33.98 -12.66
CA ILE A 80 -26.27 -32.94 -13.66
C ILE A 80 -26.01 -31.59 -12.97
N GLN A 81 -26.84 -31.19 -12.01
CA GLN A 81 -26.64 -29.97 -11.22
C GLN A 81 -25.34 -30.05 -10.42
N GLY A 82 -25.09 -31.17 -9.73
CA GLY A 82 -23.84 -31.39 -9.01
C GLY A 82 -22.61 -31.42 -9.91
N GLU A 83 -22.70 -31.95 -11.14
CA GLU A 83 -21.61 -31.92 -12.12
C GLU A 83 -21.37 -30.52 -12.71
N ALA A 84 -22.43 -29.72 -12.92
CA ALA A 84 -22.30 -28.34 -13.36
C ALA A 84 -21.64 -27.47 -12.28
N ASP A 85 -22.06 -27.61 -11.02
CA ASP A 85 -21.48 -26.88 -9.89
C ASP A 85 -20.02 -27.24 -9.65
N ARG A 86 -19.68 -28.53 -9.74
CA ARG A 86 -18.28 -29.00 -9.65
C ARG A 86 -17.42 -28.45 -10.78
N ARG A 87 -17.93 -28.39 -12.02
CA ARG A 87 -17.23 -27.76 -13.14
C ARG A 87 -16.98 -26.27 -12.88
N GLN A 88 -18.00 -25.53 -12.46
CA GLN A 88 -17.84 -24.12 -12.11
C GLN A 88 -16.86 -23.90 -10.94
N CYS A 89 -16.87 -24.78 -9.93
CA CYS A 89 -15.92 -24.70 -8.81
C CYS A 89 -14.49 -24.94 -9.28
N ARG A 90 -14.27 -25.97 -10.12
CA ARG A 90 -12.98 -26.26 -10.76
C ARG A 90 -12.46 -25.06 -11.55
N ASP A 91 -13.30 -24.49 -12.41
CA ASP A 91 -12.95 -23.34 -13.25
C ASP A 91 -12.59 -22.12 -12.40
N TRP A 92 -13.36 -21.88 -11.33
CA TRP A 92 -13.08 -20.79 -10.39
C TRP A 92 -11.77 -21.00 -9.62
N LEU A 93 -11.48 -22.22 -9.14
CA LEU A 93 -10.21 -22.54 -8.47
C LEU A 93 -9.03 -22.37 -9.43
N GLN A 94 -9.16 -22.83 -10.67
CA GLN A 94 -8.14 -22.66 -11.70
C GLN A 94 -7.90 -21.18 -12.02
N ALA A 95 -8.97 -20.39 -12.12
CA ALA A 95 -8.89 -18.95 -12.31
C ALA A 95 -8.22 -18.27 -11.09
N ARG A 96 -8.57 -18.64 -9.85
CA ARG A 96 -7.94 -18.13 -8.62
C ARG A 96 -6.42 -18.28 -8.65
N VAL A 97 -5.94 -19.47 -9.01
CA VAL A 97 -4.50 -19.79 -9.08
C VAL A 97 -3.84 -18.92 -10.14
N THR A 98 -4.45 -18.84 -11.33
CA THR A 98 -3.93 -18.09 -12.48
C THR A 98 -3.82 -16.60 -12.16
N VAL A 99 -4.88 -16.00 -11.62
CA VAL A 99 -4.93 -14.57 -11.24
C VAL A 99 -3.89 -14.26 -10.16
N ARG A 100 -3.80 -15.08 -9.10
CA ARG A 100 -2.82 -14.87 -8.02
C ARG A 100 -1.39 -15.00 -8.51
N LYS A 101 -1.09 -15.99 -9.36
CA LYS A 101 0.23 -16.17 -9.98
C LYS A 101 0.64 -14.97 -10.85
N ALA A 102 -0.29 -14.50 -11.67
CA ALA A 102 -0.08 -13.32 -12.50
C ALA A 102 0.17 -12.07 -11.66
N TYR A 103 -0.56 -11.92 -10.55
CA TYR A 103 -0.39 -10.80 -9.63
C TYR A 103 0.96 -10.82 -8.90
N VAL A 104 1.43 -11.98 -8.43
CA VAL A 104 2.78 -12.11 -7.86
C VAL A 104 3.85 -11.72 -8.88
N SER A 105 3.71 -12.16 -10.13
CA SER A 105 4.61 -11.74 -11.21
C SER A 105 4.56 -10.24 -11.46
N HIS A 106 3.39 -9.63 -11.36
CA HIS A 106 3.20 -8.19 -11.48
C HIS A 106 3.88 -7.40 -10.34
N LEU A 107 3.71 -7.84 -9.09
CA LEU A 107 4.38 -7.22 -7.93
C LEU A 107 5.91 -7.25 -8.05
N ARG A 108 6.48 -8.34 -8.58
CA ARG A 108 7.92 -8.42 -8.87
C ARG A 108 8.38 -7.35 -9.86
N ARG A 109 7.58 -7.06 -10.90
CA ARG A 109 7.87 -5.98 -11.86
C ARG A 109 7.76 -4.61 -11.20
N CYS A 110 6.73 -4.37 -10.38
CA CYS A 110 6.62 -3.14 -9.60
C CYS A 110 7.85 -2.94 -8.69
N ARG A 111 8.28 -4.00 -8.01
CA ARG A 111 9.45 -3.96 -7.13
C ARG A 111 10.72 -3.64 -7.90
N HIS A 112 10.93 -4.29 -9.04
CA HIS A 112 12.06 -3.99 -9.92
C HIS A 112 12.02 -2.53 -10.40
N ALA A 113 10.85 -2.02 -10.80
CA ALA A 113 10.70 -0.63 -11.23
C ALA A 113 11.04 0.38 -10.10
N THR A 114 10.57 0.16 -8.86
CA THR A 114 10.97 1.00 -7.72
C THR A 114 12.47 0.97 -7.46
N TRP A 115 13.10 -0.21 -7.56
CA TRP A 115 14.54 -0.36 -7.36
C TRP A 115 15.35 0.36 -8.45
N ALA A 116 14.99 0.17 -9.71
CA ALA A 116 15.66 0.79 -10.85
C ALA A 116 15.56 2.31 -10.82
N ARG A 117 14.42 2.86 -10.38
CA ARG A 117 14.22 4.30 -10.19
C ARG A 117 15.08 4.86 -9.06
N GLU A 118 15.22 4.12 -7.97
CA GLU A 118 16.04 4.54 -6.83
C GLU A 118 17.54 4.51 -7.15
N HIS A 119 18.00 3.54 -7.96
CA HIS A 119 19.42 3.31 -8.27
C HIS A 119 19.82 3.79 -9.67
N ALA A 120 19.09 4.73 -10.25
CA ALA A 120 19.40 5.25 -11.57
C ALA A 120 20.76 5.98 -11.58
N THR A 121 21.58 5.73 -12.61
CA THR A 121 23.01 6.06 -12.67
C THR A 121 23.34 7.55 -12.53
N SER A 122 22.45 8.46 -12.94
CA SER A 122 22.66 9.90 -12.85
C SER A 122 22.12 10.52 -11.57
N CYS A 123 20.92 10.10 -11.16
CA CYS A 123 20.24 10.49 -9.93
C CYS A 123 18.96 9.64 -9.76
N PRO A 124 18.49 9.42 -8.53
CA PRO A 124 17.22 8.73 -8.30
C PRO A 124 16.05 9.45 -8.98
N ASN A 125 15.24 8.71 -9.75
CA ASN A 125 14.02 9.23 -10.34
C ASN A 125 12.89 9.17 -9.31
N ARG A 126 12.65 10.28 -8.61
CA ARG A 126 11.67 10.36 -7.51
C ARG A 126 10.28 10.78 -8.02
N PHE A 127 10.21 11.59 -9.06
CA PHE A 127 8.94 12.06 -9.62
C PHE A 127 8.15 11.02 -10.42
N LYS A 128 6.87 10.88 -10.09
CA LYS A 128 5.86 10.21 -10.93
C LYS A 128 4.72 11.19 -11.25
N GLY A 129 4.72 11.69 -12.48
CA GLY A 129 3.72 12.63 -12.97
C GLY A 129 2.34 12.01 -13.21
N SER A 130 1.29 12.85 -13.26
CA SER A 130 -0.11 12.45 -13.48
C SER A 130 -0.37 11.62 -14.75
N LEU A 131 0.43 11.81 -15.80
CA LEU A 131 0.33 11.02 -17.05
C LEU A 131 0.62 9.53 -16.84
N LEU A 132 1.39 9.20 -15.79
CA LEU A 132 1.75 7.83 -15.42
C LEU A 132 0.78 7.22 -14.41
N LYS A 133 -0.36 7.84 -14.12
CA LYS A 133 -1.34 7.33 -13.13
C LYS A 133 -1.86 5.93 -13.44
N LYS A 134 -1.99 5.58 -14.72
CA LYS A 134 -2.41 4.24 -15.17
C LYS A 134 -1.23 3.31 -15.49
N HIS A 135 0.02 3.73 -15.25
CA HIS A 135 1.18 2.90 -15.54
C HIS A 135 1.27 1.76 -14.52
N VAL A 136 1.03 0.54 -15.00
CA VAL A 136 0.85 -0.66 -14.18
C VAL A 136 2.03 -0.89 -13.24
N GLU A 137 3.26 -0.85 -13.72
CA GLU A 137 4.45 -1.13 -12.90
C GLU A 137 4.82 -0.03 -11.91
N LEU A 138 4.25 1.17 -12.08
CA LEU A 138 4.48 2.29 -11.18
C LEU A 138 3.29 2.51 -10.25
N ALA A 139 2.30 1.61 -10.24
CA ALA A 139 1.03 1.80 -9.53
C ALA A 139 1.24 2.20 -8.07
N CYS A 140 2.14 1.52 -7.36
CA CYS A 140 2.40 1.72 -5.92
C CYS A 140 3.16 3.01 -5.58
N ILE A 141 3.75 3.68 -6.58
CA ILE A 141 4.48 4.94 -6.38
C ILE A 141 3.47 6.09 -6.33
N PRO A 142 3.56 6.99 -5.34
CA PRO A 142 2.65 8.13 -5.20
C PRO A 142 2.76 9.08 -6.40
N LEU A 143 1.64 9.68 -6.78
CA LEU A 143 1.59 10.67 -7.86
C LEU A 143 1.99 12.05 -7.33
N ASN A 144 2.86 12.76 -8.05
CA ASN A 144 3.24 14.15 -7.75
C ASN A 144 3.57 14.41 -6.27
N LEU A 145 4.30 13.51 -5.61
CA LEU A 145 4.65 13.68 -4.20
C LEU A 145 5.78 14.72 -4.05
N HIS A 146 5.45 15.89 -3.53
CA HIS A 146 6.39 16.98 -3.31
C HIS A 146 6.33 17.51 -1.88
N LEU A 147 7.47 17.98 -1.40
CA LEU A 147 7.60 18.80 -0.21
C LEU A 147 7.92 20.23 -0.62
N GLN A 148 7.02 21.14 -0.25
CA GLN A 148 7.19 22.58 -0.37
C GLN A 148 7.59 23.13 1.01
N THR A 149 8.76 23.75 1.10
CA THR A 149 9.26 24.36 2.33
C THR A 149 9.46 25.85 2.10
N MET A 150 8.86 26.68 2.95
CA MET A 150 9.05 28.14 2.98
C MET A 150 9.85 28.53 4.22
N HIS A 151 11.02 29.12 3.98
CA HIS A 151 11.84 29.75 5.02
C HIS A 151 11.45 31.22 5.09
N VAL A 152 10.90 31.65 6.22
CA VAL A 152 10.41 33.00 6.44
C VAL A 152 11.28 33.66 7.49
N ALA A 153 11.99 34.73 7.13
CA ALA A 153 12.88 35.44 8.02
C ALA A 153 12.65 36.95 7.91
N PRO A 154 12.95 37.75 8.96
CA PRO A 154 13.01 39.19 8.84
C PRO A 154 13.95 39.59 7.70
N GLN A 155 13.59 40.61 6.93
CA GLN A 155 14.41 41.06 5.81
C GLN A 155 15.76 41.56 6.33
N PRO A 156 16.88 40.93 5.95
CA PRO A 156 18.18 41.35 6.44
C PRO A 156 18.53 42.73 5.87
N SER A 157 18.80 43.69 6.75
CA SER A 157 19.14 45.08 6.39
C SER A 157 20.43 45.22 5.56
N ASN A 158 21.29 44.20 5.55
CA ASN A 158 22.64 44.25 4.97
C ASN A 158 22.97 43.14 3.95
N LEU A 159 22.00 42.32 3.51
CA LEU A 159 22.27 41.23 2.55
C LEU A 159 21.74 41.60 1.15
N PRO A 160 22.60 41.68 0.11
CA PRO A 160 22.15 41.88 -1.25
C PRO A 160 21.31 40.68 -1.73
N PRO A 161 20.24 40.91 -2.50
CA PRO A 161 19.28 39.86 -2.91
C PRO A 161 19.89 38.74 -3.76
N SER A 162 21.12 38.92 -4.27
CA SER A 162 21.79 37.99 -5.19
C SER A 162 22.45 36.76 -4.54
N ASN A 163 22.45 36.61 -3.21
CA ASN A 163 23.19 35.53 -2.50
C ASN A 163 22.37 34.68 -1.50
N LEU A 164 21.03 34.74 -1.58
CA LEU A 164 20.13 34.11 -0.61
C LEU A 164 19.71 32.72 -1.06
N TYR A 165 20.51 31.72 -0.69
CA TYR A 165 20.18 30.31 -0.83
C TYR A 165 19.64 29.73 0.50
N PRO A 166 18.84 28.65 0.48
CA PRO A 166 18.21 28.08 1.69
C PRO A 166 19.19 27.81 2.85
N HIS A 167 20.40 27.33 2.53
CA HIS A 167 21.45 27.00 3.51
C HIS A 167 22.06 28.22 4.22
N ARG A 168 21.94 29.42 3.65
CA ARG A 168 22.36 30.66 4.33
C ARG A 168 21.22 31.27 5.15
N ILE A 169 19.98 31.04 4.75
CA ILE A 169 18.80 31.56 5.46
C ILE A 169 18.56 30.78 6.74
N SER A 170 18.76 29.46 6.74
CA SER A 170 18.69 28.66 7.97
C SER A 170 19.70 29.08 9.05
N GLN A 171 20.69 29.90 8.71
CA GLN A 171 21.68 30.48 9.64
C GLN A 171 21.28 31.87 10.17
N LEU A 172 20.19 32.46 9.67
CA LEU A 172 19.67 33.72 10.19
C LEU A 172 18.95 33.49 11.53
N HIS A 173 18.94 34.52 12.37
CA HIS A 173 18.11 34.53 13.58
C HIS A 173 16.63 34.70 13.19
N ASP A 174 15.73 34.13 13.99
CA ASP A 174 14.27 34.25 13.84
C ASP A 174 13.69 33.75 12.50
N VAL A 175 14.22 32.64 11.99
CA VAL A 175 13.67 31.96 10.81
C VAL A 175 12.52 31.05 11.22
N CYS A 176 11.35 31.25 10.63
CA CYS A 176 10.21 30.35 10.73
C CYS A 176 10.13 29.42 9.50
N LEU A 177 9.84 28.14 9.73
CA LEU A 177 9.72 27.12 8.70
C LEU A 177 8.27 26.69 8.53
N TYR A 178 7.76 26.78 7.30
CA TYR A 178 6.46 26.26 6.91
C TYR A 178 6.63 25.16 5.87
N ASP A 179 6.09 23.98 6.16
CA ASP A 179 6.14 22.84 5.26
C ASP A 179 4.73 22.46 4.79
N THR A 180 4.60 22.23 3.49
CA THR A 180 3.40 21.68 2.86
C THR A 180 3.80 20.47 2.02
N THR A 181 3.22 19.30 2.33
CA THR A 181 3.37 18.10 1.49
C THR A 181 2.19 18.01 0.55
N THR A 182 2.45 17.89 -0.75
CA THR A 182 1.41 17.69 -1.78
C THR A 182 1.58 16.33 -2.42
N VAL A 183 0.46 15.66 -2.71
CA VAL A 183 0.43 14.34 -3.32
C VAL A 183 -0.89 14.13 -4.05
N GLY A 184 -0.87 13.35 -5.13
CA GLY A 184 -2.10 12.87 -5.76
C GLY A 184 -2.86 11.90 -4.85
N ALA A 185 -4.15 11.73 -5.11
CA ALA A 185 -5.00 10.87 -4.30
C ALA A 185 -4.42 9.45 -4.15
N PHE A 186 -4.50 8.89 -2.94
CA PHE A 186 -4.08 7.51 -2.66
C PHE A 186 -5.07 6.55 -3.27
N ALA A 187 -4.85 6.21 -4.54
CA ALA A 187 -5.88 5.59 -5.35
C ALA A 187 -5.29 4.60 -6.35
N ALA A 188 -5.97 3.46 -6.52
CA ALA A 188 -5.53 2.41 -7.41
C ALA A 188 -6.07 2.64 -8.84
N HIS A 189 -5.63 3.74 -9.47
CA HIS A 189 -6.09 4.17 -10.79
C HIS A 189 -6.02 3.11 -11.90
N VAL A 190 -5.11 2.14 -11.75
CA VAL A 190 -4.91 1.00 -12.67
C VAL A 190 -6.10 0.04 -12.68
N TYR A 191 -6.93 0.02 -11.64
CA TYR A 191 -8.11 -0.85 -11.52
C TYR A 191 -9.43 -0.13 -11.84
N GLU A 192 -9.35 1.16 -12.19
CA GLU A 192 -10.53 2.01 -12.43
C GLU A 192 -11.48 2.02 -11.22
N PHE A 193 -12.67 2.62 -11.38
CA PHE A 193 -13.62 2.86 -10.28
C PHE A 193 -15.07 2.55 -10.70
N LYS A 194 -15.26 1.59 -11.62
CA LYS A 194 -16.60 1.22 -12.14
C LYS A 194 -17.50 0.59 -11.07
N GLN A 195 -16.91 -0.06 -10.07
CA GLN A 195 -17.59 -0.71 -8.95
C GLN A 195 -17.36 0.05 -7.63
N GLY A 196 -17.02 1.34 -7.71
CA GLY A 196 -16.54 2.12 -6.56
C GLY A 196 -15.07 1.81 -6.23
N GLY A 197 -14.63 2.30 -5.06
CA GLY A 197 -13.34 2.02 -4.46
C GLY A 197 -13.44 0.98 -3.35
N VAL A 198 -12.42 0.91 -2.49
CA VAL A 198 -12.31 -0.12 -1.44
C VAL A 198 -13.53 -0.18 -0.52
N PHE A 199 -14.09 0.97 -0.10
CA PHE A 199 -15.23 1.00 0.81
C PHE A 199 -16.47 0.32 0.21
N SER A 200 -16.86 0.69 -1.02
CA SER A 200 -17.99 0.08 -1.72
C SER A 200 -17.79 -1.44 -1.89
N LEU A 201 -16.58 -1.84 -2.29
CA LEU A 201 -16.22 -3.27 -2.47
C LEU A 201 -16.31 -4.06 -1.15
N ARG A 202 -15.87 -3.47 -0.02
CA ARG A 202 -16.02 -4.09 1.31
C ARG A 202 -17.47 -4.20 1.73
N GLN A 203 -18.27 -3.17 1.48
CA GLN A 203 -19.70 -3.23 1.78
C GLN A 203 -20.38 -4.35 0.97
N GLU A 204 -20.00 -4.52 -0.29
CA GLU A 204 -20.51 -5.60 -1.13
C GLU A 204 -20.06 -6.99 -0.65
N ALA A 205 -18.79 -7.13 -0.23
CA ALA A 205 -18.29 -8.38 0.35
C ALA A 205 -19.04 -8.76 1.64
N SER A 206 -19.31 -7.79 2.51
CA SER A 206 -20.09 -7.99 3.75
C SER A 206 -21.55 -8.37 3.48
N LYS A 207 -22.15 -7.89 2.38
CA LYS A 207 -23.50 -8.33 1.98
C LYS A 207 -23.51 -9.80 1.56
N CYS A 208 -22.41 -10.28 0.96
CA CYS A 208 -22.26 -11.68 0.57
C CYS A 208 -22.16 -12.60 1.81
N SER A 209 -21.56 -12.15 2.92
CA SER A 209 -21.52 -12.97 4.16
C SER A 209 -22.89 -13.09 4.84
N ILE A 210 -23.75 -12.07 4.74
CA ILE A 210 -25.09 -12.08 5.36
C ILE A 210 -26.08 -12.95 4.55
N SER A 211 -25.95 -12.95 3.22
CA SER A 211 -26.88 -13.66 2.33
C SER A 211 -26.60 -15.17 2.22
N GLY A 212 -25.40 -15.62 2.60
CA GLY A 212 -24.97 -17.02 2.50
C GLY A 212 -25.40 -17.88 3.68
N GLY A 213 -26.69 -17.83 4.07
CA GLY A 213 -27.25 -18.47 5.26
C GLY A 213 -26.75 -19.90 5.54
N SER A 214 -25.66 -20.00 6.30
CA SER A 214 -25.19 -21.20 6.98
C SER A 214 -24.21 -20.77 8.07
N GLN A 215 -24.66 -20.89 9.32
CA GLN A 215 -23.79 -20.90 10.49
C GLN A 215 -22.97 -22.20 10.49
N SER A 216 -21.97 -22.31 9.60
CA SER A 216 -20.90 -23.28 9.76
C SER A 216 -19.67 -22.53 10.25
N SER A 217 -19.50 -22.51 11.57
CA SER A 217 -18.32 -22.03 12.28
C SER A 217 -17.12 -22.98 12.11
N SER A 218 -16.87 -23.48 10.90
CA SER A 218 -15.63 -24.17 10.59
C SER A 218 -14.58 -23.13 10.22
N LEU A 219 -13.66 -22.87 11.16
CA LEU A 219 -12.45 -22.05 11.01
C LEU A 219 -11.47 -22.56 9.91
N PHE A 220 -11.89 -23.55 9.13
CA PHE A 220 -11.20 -24.08 7.97
C PHE A 220 -12.24 -24.39 6.87
N PRO A 221 -12.14 -23.80 5.66
CA PRO A 221 -12.96 -24.24 4.53
C PRO A 221 -12.35 -25.54 3.99
N THR A 222 -12.50 -26.65 4.73
CA THR A 222 -12.03 -27.97 4.32
C THR A 222 -12.86 -28.60 3.19
N THR A 223 -13.81 -27.86 2.62
CA THR A 223 -14.66 -28.39 1.55
C THR A 223 -15.02 -27.31 0.52
N TRP A 224 -14.09 -27.07 -0.41
CA TRP A 224 -14.32 -26.35 -1.68
C TRP A 224 -15.56 -26.83 -2.44
N GLN A 225 -15.98 -28.07 -2.16
CA GLN A 225 -17.19 -28.70 -2.69
C GLN A 225 -18.49 -27.97 -2.33
N TYR A 226 -18.47 -27.08 -1.32
CA TYR A 226 -19.67 -26.37 -0.85
C TYR A 226 -19.56 -24.85 -0.92
N LEU A 227 -18.52 -24.28 -1.55
CA LEU A 227 -18.48 -22.84 -1.73
C LEU A 227 -19.58 -22.43 -2.72
N SER A 228 -20.64 -21.86 -2.16
CA SER A 228 -21.72 -21.24 -2.90
C SER A 228 -21.19 -20.18 -3.87
N GLN A 229 -21.96 -19.85 -4.89
CA GLN A 229 -21.61 -18.76 -5.80
C GLN A 229 -21.41 -17.44 -5.05
N VAL A 230 -22.14 -17.24 -3.94
CA VAL A 230 -22.03 -16.07 -3.06
C VAL A 230 -20.68 -16.02 -2.34
N GLU A 231 -20.19 -17.14 -1.80
CA GLU A 231 -18.88 -17.18 -1.13
C GLU A 231 -17.72 -17.01 -2.10
N ARG A 232 -17.84 -17.58 -3.32
CA ARG A 232 -16.86 -17.36 -4.39
C ARG A 232 -16.77 -15.88 -4.76
N ARG A 233 -17.91 -15.22 -4.93
CA ARG A 233 -17.99 -13.77 -5.17
C ARG A 233 -17.37 -12.97 -4.02
N ARG A 234 -17.65 -13.32 -2.76
CA ARG A 234 -17.02 -12.68 -1.60
C ARG A 234 -15.50 -12.77 -1.65
N CYS A 235 -14.95 -13.95 -1.94
CA CYS A 235 -13.51 -14.16 -2.05
C CYS A 235 -12.88 -13.32 -3.18
N ASP A 236 -13.57 -13.15 -4.31
CA ASP A 236 -13.10 -12.34 -5.44
C ASP A 236 -13.16 -10.84 -5.11
N LEU A 237 -14.20 -10.38 -4.41
CA LEU A 237 -14.30 -9.01 -3.89
C LEU A 237 -13.18 -8.71 -2.87
N GLU A 238 -12.93 -9.62 -1.93
CA GLU A 238 -11.85 -9.50 -0.96
C GLU A 238 -10.49 -9.47 -1.65
N TRP A 239 -10.27 -10.31 -2.66
CA TRP A 239 -9.05 -10.25 -3.46
C TRP A 239 -8.89 -8.88 -4.13
N THR A 240 -9.96 -8.35 -4.71
CA THR A 240 -9.96 -7.01 -5.33
C THR A 240 -9.60 -5.94 -4.32
N VAL A 241 -10.26 -5.91 -3.16
CA VAL A 241 -9.95 -5.00 -2.03
C VAL A 241 -8.46 -5.06 -1.67
N HIS A 242 -7.92 -6.26 -1.48
CA HIS A 242 -6.52 -6.47 -1.13
C HIS A 242 -5.57 -5.91 -2.19
N THR A 243 -5.81 -6.20 -3.48
CA THR A 243 -4.94 -5.70 -4.57
C THR A 243 -5.00 -4.17 -4.74
N ARG A 244 -6.13 -3.53 -4.44
CA ARG A 244 -6.24 -2.06 -4.40
C ARG A 244 -5.43 -1.49 -3.24
N LEU A 245 -5.54 -2.06 -2.04
CA LEU A 245 -4.78 -1.62 -0.86
C LEU A 245 -3.27 -1.83 -1.01
N ASP A 246 -2.84 -2.88 -1.72
CA ASP A 246 -1.44 -3.09 -2.09
C ASP A 246 -0.86 -1.92 -2.91
N VAL A 247 -1.72 -1.12 -3.56
CA VAL A 247 -1.35 0.09 -4.31
C VAL A 247 -1.51 1.35 -3.45
N CYS A 248 -2.64 1.52 -2.76
CA CYS A 248 -2.96 2.78 -2.07
C CYS A 248 -2.14 2.98 -0.78
N VAL A 249 -1.93 1.92 0.01
CA VAL A 249 -1.20 2.00 1.29
C VAL A 249 0.25 2.47 1.10
N PRO A 250 1.06 1.94 0.17
CA PRO A 250 2.43 2.43 0.00
C PRO A 250 2.49 3.89 -0.49
N GLN A 251 1.50 4.36 -1.25
CA GLN A 251 1.40 5.77 -1.64
C GLN A 251 1.17 6.66 -0.40
N ALA A 252 0.26 6.24 0.48
CA ALA A 252 -0.04 6.95 1.73
C ALA A 252 1.14 6.92 2.72
N LEU A 253 1.83 5.79 2.86
CA LEU A 253 3.02 5.66 3.70
C LEU A 253 4.18 6.53 3.20
N ALA A 254 4.38 6.66 1.89
CA ALA A 254 5.40 7.55 1.34
C ALA A 254 5.09 9.02 1.66
N ALA A 255 3.81 9.43 1.56
CA ALA A 255 3.38 10.76 1.97
C ALA A 255 3.55 10.98 3.48
N LEU A 256 3.19 10.00 4.31
CA LEU A 256 3.43 10.02 5.76
C LEU A 256 4.92 10.21 6.08
N ALA A 257 5.80 9.39 5.51
CA ALA A 257 7.25 9.49 5.73
C ALA A 257 7.78 10.87 5.34
N THR A 258 7.30 11.42 4.22
CA THR A 258 7.67 12.76 3.77
C THR A 258 7.26 13.83 4.78
N ALA A 259 6.00 13.83 5.21
CA ALA A 259 5.47 14.82 6.14
C ALA A 259 6.07 14.69 7.56
N LEU A 260 6.27 13.45 8.02
CA LEU A 260 6.89 13.15 9.31
C LEU A 260 8.33 13.61 9.34
N THR A 261 9.14 13.27 8.33
CA THR A 261 10.55 13.67 8.30
C THR A 261 10.73 15.18 8.15
N ALA A 262 9.87 15.86 7.39
CA ALA A 262 9.83 17.32 7.37
C ALA A 262 9.52 17.90 8.75
N THR A 263 8.55 17.32 9.46
CA THR A 263 8.20 17.72 10.84
C THR A 263 9.35 17.48 11.81
N LEU A 264 10.02 16.32 11.75
CA LEU A 264 11.18 16.02 12.60
C LEU A 264 12.33 17.02 12.37
N ARG A 265 12.59 17.42 11.12
CA ARG A 265 13.59 18.46 10.80
C ARG A 265 13.27 19.79 11.45
N ARG A 266 11.99 20.19 11.54
CA ARG A 266 11.58 21.42 12.22
C ARG A 266 11.69 21.31 13.74
N LEU A 267 11.35 20.14 14.29
CA LEU A 267 11.25 19.95 15.74
C LEU A 267 12.57 19.60 16.42
N VAL A 268 13.61 19.16 15.69
CA VAL A 268 14.89 18.74 16.28
C VAL A 268 15.55 19.83 17.15
N HIS A 269 15.36 21.10 16.78
CA HIS A 269 15.88 22.24 17.54
C HIS A 269 14.89 22.80 18.58
N GLN A 270 13.73 22.15 18.75
CA GLN A 270 12.64 22.58 19.63
C GLN A 270 12.30 21.46 20.63
N PRO A 271 13.13 21.26 21.69
CA PRO A 271 13.08 20.07 22.54
C PRO A 271 11.71 19.81 23.17
N LEU A 272 11.03 20.85 23.66
CA LEU A 272 9.70 20.72 24.25
C LEU A 272 8.63 20.27 23.24
N GLN A 273 8.72 20.71 21.98
CA GLN A 273 7.77 20.30 20.95
C GLN A 273 8.09 18.89 20.44
N PHE A 274 9.37 18.56 20.34
CA PHE A 274 9.83 17.22 20.02
C PHE A 274 9.35 16.20 21.07
N GLU A 275 9.54 16.49 22.37
CA GLU A 275 9.03 15.64 23.46
C GLU A 275 7.51 15.43 23.38
N ARG A 276 6.75 16.48 23.07
CA ARG A 276 5.30 16.37 22.86
C ARG A 276 4.95 15.46 21.69
N LEU A 277 5.69 15.52 20.58
CA LEU A 277 5.51 14.62 19.45
C LEU A 277 5.73 13.15 19.87
N ILE A 278 6.76 12.88 20.68
CA ILE A 278 7.02 11.52 21.19
C ILE A 278 5.89 11.04 22.11
N GLN A 279 5.41 11.91 23.00
CA GLN A 279 4.38 11.56 23.98
C GLN A 279 2.98 11.37 23.36
N LEU A 280 2.60 12.22 22.41
CA LEU A 280 1.25 12.23 21.83
C LEU A 280 1.16 11.46 20.51
N GLY A 281 2.29 11.23 19.85
CA GLY A 281 2.35 10.68 18.50
C GLY A 281 2.21 11.72 17.41
N PHE A 282 2.43 11.29 16.17
CA PHE A 282 2.30 12.13 14.98
C PHE A 282 0.87 12.10 14.44
N VAL A 283 0.22 13.26 14.36
CA VAL A 283 -1.09 13.38 13.72
C VAL A 283 -0.89 13.58 12.22
N PHE A 284 -1.26 12.56 11.44
CA PHE A 284 -1.21 12.62 9.99
C PHE A 284 -2.58 12.99 9.43
N HIS A 285 -2.70 14.21 8.90
CA HIS A 285 -3.92 14.76 8.31
C HIS A 285 -3.72 14.97 6.81
N VAL A 286 -4.71 14.57 6.01
CA VAL A 286 -4.68 14.68 4.55
C VAL A 286 -5.99 15.27 4.06
N GLU A 287 -5.91 16.41 3.38
CA GLU A 287 -7.05 17.07 2.78
C GLU A 287 -7.14 16.71 1.30
N SER A 288 -8.36 16.48 0.81
CA SER A 288 -8.63 16.11 -0.57
C SER A 288 -9.43 17.18 -1.28
N LEU A 289 -9.05 17.45 -2.53
CA LEU A 289 -9.76 18.34 -3.45
C LEU A 289 -10.63 17.57 -4.45
N LEU A 290 -10.78 16.26 -4.28
CA LEU A 290 -11.63 15.42 -5.12
C LEU A 290 -13.11 15.69 -4.83
N SER A 291 -13.94 15.63 -5.87
CA SER A 291 -15.39 15.64 -5.70
C SER A 291 -15.91 14.29 -5.21
N THR A 292 -17.12 14.30 -4.64
CA THR A 292 -17.84 13.08 -4.25
C THR A 292 -18.66 12.50 -5.42
N TYR A 293 -18.18 12.65 -6.66
CA TYR A 293 -18.92 12.27 -7.86
C TYR A 293 -18.11 11.34 -8.78
N GLY A 294 -18.81 10.39 -9.40
CA GLY A 294 -18.25 9.50 -10.42
C GLY A 294 -17.00 8.74 -9.95
N ALA A 295 -15.95 8.78 -10.75
CA ALA A 295 -14.70 8.08 -10.44
C ALA A 295 -13.95 8.67 -9.24
N GLU A 296 -14.15 9.96 -8.91
CA GLU A 296 -13.48 10.62 -7.79
C GLU A 296 -14.00 10.13 -6.44
N LEU A 297 -15.30 9.77 -6.36
CA LEU A 297 -15.85 9.10 -5.19
C LEU A 297 -15.11 7.79 -4.90
N GLY A 298 -14.86 6.96 -5.91
CA GLY A 298 -14.09 5.73 -5.74
C GLY A 298 -12.64 5.97 -5.32
N MET A 299 -12.03 7.08 -5.77
CA MET A 299 -10.68 7.47 -5.30
C MET A 299 -10.69 7.88 -3.83
N LEU A 300 -11.73 8.59 -3.38
CA LEU A 300 -11.92 8.95 -1.97
C LEU A 300 -12.12 7.70 -1.10
N GLU A 301 -12.87 6.71 -1.58
CA GLU A 301 -13.07 5.44 -0.88
C GLU A 301 -11.76 4.64 -0.72
N ASP A 302 -10.93 4.59 -1.78
CA ASP A 302 -9.59 4.00 -1.71
C ASP A 302 -8.70 4.73 -0.69
N MET A 303 -8.72 6.07 -0.72
CA MET A 303 -7.90 6.92 0.15
C MET A 303 -8.30 6.78 1.61
N MET A 304 -9.60 6.75 1.92
CA MET A 304 -10.12 6.58 3.27
C MET A 304 -9.61 5.29 3.91
N GLU A 305 -9.66 4.18 3.18
CA GLU A 305 -9.24 2.87 3.67
C GLU A 305 -7.71 2.75 3.76
N ALA A 306 -6.98 3.40 2.85
CA ALA A 306 -5.53 3.53 2.95
C ALA A 306 -5.12 4.30 4.20
N MET A 307 -5.77 5.43 4.50
CA MET A 307 -5.52 6.23 5.70
C MET A 307 -5.84 5.46 6.99
N GLN A 308 -6.97 4.73 7.02
CA GLN A 308 -7.30 3.86 8.14
C GLN A 308 -6.22 2.79 8.36
N THR A 309 -5.71 2.20 7.27
CA THR A 309 -4.63 1.21 7.34
C THR A 309 -3.34 1.84 7.85
N VAL A 310 -2.95 3.01 7.36
CA VAL A 310 -1.77 3.76 7.82
C VAL A 310 -1.86 4.10 9.32
N GLY A 311 -3.06 4.38 9.83
CA GLY A 311 -3.29 4.62 11.27
C GLY A 311 -2.96 3.42 12.18
N THR A 312 -2.76 2.23 11.62
CA THR A 312 -2.33 1.04 12.38
C THR A 312 -0.82 0.90 12.51
N PHE A 313 -0.04 1.70 11.77
CA PHE A 313 1.42 1.66 11.81
C PHE A 313 1.95 2.31 13.08
N ARG A 314 3.01 1.72 13.65
CA ARG A 314 3.76 2.30 14.76
C ARG A 314 5.04 2.94 14.23
N ILE A 315 5.37 4.10 14.76
CA ILE A 315 6.60 4.82 14.43
C ILE A 315 7.57 4.61 15.59
N LEU A 316 8.74 4.07 15.28
CA LEU A 316 9.86 3.95 16.20
C LEU A 316 10.95 4.92 15.75
N LEU A 317 11.31 5.87 16.62
CA LEU A 317 12.49 6.71 16.39
C LEU A 317 13.69 6.04 17.05
N VAL A 318 14.73 5.82 16.26
CA VAL A 318 15.98 5.22 16.72
C VAL A 318 17.07 6.30 16.66
N PRO A 319 17.78 6.56 17.77
CA PRO A 319 18.91 7.48 17.75
C PRO A 319 20.02 6.92 16.85
N HIS A 320 20.69 7.80 16.12
CA HIS A 320 21.85 7.39 15.32
C HIS A 320 22.96 6.89 16.27
N ALA A 321 23.57 5.74 15.95
CA ALA A 321 24.67 5.20 16.74
C ALA A 321 25.90 6.10 16.55
N ASP A 322 26.43 6.66 17.64
CA ASP A 322 27.55 7.60 17.65
C ASP A 322 28.71 7.15 16.74
N ASN A 323 28.82 7.79 15.57
CA ASN A 323 30.07 8.04 14.86
C ASN A 323 29.92 9.38 14.15
N ALA A 324 30.50 10.40 14.78
CA ALA A 324 30.62 11.76 14.27
C ALA A 324 31.49 11.81 13.00
N SER A 325 30.98 11.29 11.88
CA SER A 325 31.48 11.58 10.55
C SER A 325 30.37 12.29 9.78
N ASP A 326 30.39 13.62 9.87
CA ASP A 326 29.91 14.56 8.85
C ASP A 326 28.54 14.19 8.21
N THR A 327 27.51 13.99 9.03
CA THR A 327 26.14 14.05 8.52
C THR A 327 25.92 15.47 7.99
N GLN A 328 25.73 15.62 6.68
CA GLN A 328 25.55 16.88 5.94
C GLN A 328 24.26 17.64 6.36
N GLY A 329 24.07 17.92 7.65
CA GLY A 329 22.88 18.59 8.19
C GLY A 329 21.57 17.80 8.07
N GLN A 330 21.62 16.49 7.77
CA GLN A 330 20.41 15.67 7.59
C GLN A 330 19.93 15.12 8.94
N VAL A 331 18.73 15.55 9.38
CA VAL A 331 18.14 15.18 10.68
C VAL A 331 17.63 13.74 10.72
N VAL A 332 17.23 13.19 9.57
CA VAL A 332 16.75 11.82 9.42
C VAL A 332 17.60 11.14 8.35
N GLU A 333 18.31 10.10 8.74
CA GLU A 333 19.20 9.34 7.86
C GLU A 333 18.43 8.35 6.97
N SER A 334 17.56 7.54 7.57
CA SER A 334 16.74 6.56 6.86
C SER A 334 15.33 6.45 7.44
N VAL A 335 14.42 5.91 6.63
CA VAL A 335 13.08 5.49 7.05
C VAL A 335 12.87 4.09 6.52
N ASP A 336 12.65 3.15 7.43
CA ASP A 336 12.55 1.73 7.12
C ASP A 336 11.24 1.13 7.63
N LEU A 337 10.65 0.25 6.82
CA LEU A 337 9.43 -0.49 7.12
C LEU A 337 9.78 -1.92 7.55
N TYR A 338 9.22 -2.30 8.70
CA TYR A 338 9.35 -3.61 9.31
C TYR A 338 7.97 -4.21 9.58
N THR A 339 7.92 -5.54 9.65
CA THR A 339 6.68 -6.29 9.95
C THR A 339 6.52 -6.57 11.45
N ASN A 340 7.60 -6.49 12.23
CA ASN A 340 7.60 -6.66 13.69
C ASN A 340 8.53 -5.62 14.35
N VAL A 341 8.37 -5.44 15.66
CA VAL A 341 9.10 -4.42 16.44
C VAL A 341 10.54 -4.85 16.74
N ASP A 342 10.77 -6.14 16.95
CA ASP A 342 12.10 -6.66 17.34
C ASP A 342 13.13 -6.43 16.21
N ASP A 343 12.74 -6.72 14.96
CA ASP A 343 13.55 -6.42 13.77
C ASP A 343 13.77 -4.92 13.58
N ALA A 344 12.76 -4.10 13.91
CA ALA A 344 12.85 -2.66 13.82
C ALA A 344 13.88 -2.10 14.82
N VAL A 345 13.89 -2.61 16.05
CA VAL A 345 14.87 -2.23 17.09
C VAL A 345 16.28 -2.69 16.72
N ALA A 346 16.42 -3.85 16.05
CA ALA A 346 17.72 -4.34 15.59
C ALA A 346 18.32 -3.49 14.45
N GLY A 347 17.51 -2.74 13.68
CA GLY A 347 17.96 -1.71 12.72
C GLY A 347 18.60 -2.22 11.42
N HIS A 348 18.76 -3.52 11.23
CA HIS A 348 19.47 -4.08 10.07
C HIS A 348 18.50 -4.57 8.98
N ARG A 349 17.72 -3.70 8.32
CA ARG A 349 16.74 -4.15 7.30
C ARG A 349 17.39 -5.05 6.24
N ARG A 350 17.02 -6.34 6.23
CA ARG A 350 17.39 -7.33 5.22
C ARG A 350 16.14 -7.80 4.46
N HIS A 351 16.35 -8.43 3.31
CA HIS A 351 15.26 -9.06 2.55
C HIS A 351 14.46 -10.06 3.40
N ASP A 352 15.09 -10.70 4.40
CA ASP A 352 14.42 -11.63 5.31
C ASP A 352 13.38 -10.97 6.23
N HIS A 353 13.52 -9.67 6.54
CA HIS A 353 12.57 -8.94 7.42
C HIS A 353 11.23 -8.60 6.72
N ALA A 354 11.13 -8.90 5.42
CA ALA A 354 9.88 -8.84 4.67
C ALA A 354 8.99 -10.07 4.89
N LYS A 355 9.48 -11.11 5.58
CA LYS A 355 8.68 -12.28 5.95
C LYS A 355 7.83 -11.89 7.16
N SER A 356 6.55 -11.61 6.91
CA SER A 356 5.57 -11.49 8.00
C SER A 356 5.32 -12.90 8.55
N ASP A 357 5.58 -13.09 9.84
CA ASP A 357 5.30 -14.31 10.61
C ASP A 357 3.80 -14.51 10.88
N ASP A 358 2.92 -13.81 10.15
CA ASP A 358 1.48 -13.97 10.29
C ASP A 358 1.09 -15.35 9.77
N THR A 359 1.03 -16.31 10.71
CA THR A 359 0.47 -17.67 10.56
C THR A 359 -0.95 -17.62 10.07
#